data_AF-I0L7J6-F1
#
_entry.id   AF-I0L7J6-F1
#
_cell.length_a   1.000
_cell.length_b   1.000
_cell.length_c   1.000
_cell.angle_alpha   90.00
_cell.angle_beta   90.00
_cell.angle_gamma   90.00
#
_symmetry.space_group_name_H-M   'P 1'
#
loop_
_entity.id
_entity.type
_entity.pdbx_description
1 polymer ?
#
loop_
_entity_poly.entity_id
_entity_poly.type
_entity_poly.pdbx_seq_one_letter_code
_entity_poly.pdbx_strand_id
1 'polypeptide(L)'
;MNRFTAVSRSFVAVGRASIAVLLGVLLLLSACTFGGDREPDNEATTPPPSPEEGAAVALTSALDRLEASPGLHYKGAFDNPAGTANVDLRVSGSGVTYGSMSDSGATLRILTLQDRTLIRAGEAFWKSAASAQPAGDPKIKAELTKRFAKSWVAIDARVMGDPGLTLRPANVAGQFREQLRQTGVTAVGRGTVGEQQSTVVTVGSTIYHVTSNSPYRLLKVEHPRIRAANRATRGAVRGAAFRVAQRDPSDDSLDFGEMDPSALDGFYDDVENEAKRELGKAVDSRVKFNATLTGGISCPFGSGACTVRATVANTLTAAQGAGATGTVRADMTAFVTGPSNAKTCTDSKTMAVNSSTSMSCVVRLVLPRCNKRGVCTWPVNANIMVIARADVNVTAVTKQLRRDRSVDGRLARCRAGQGCGYPVKGSKAGAEAARADAERLAGKRRQRQCQNGTVAVAKVAQKNGDGTKKIVATEAPTRPDEWTDVDLGGMEYAEYTGHAEASIIQWLKHNANWYIVEGAAQRNVCQPGEAPNCDVSCMEQLENVEGLTIGPAEFRSGTRYKSRIRTFWTE
;
A
#
# COMPACT_ATOMS: atom_id res chain seq x y z
N MET A 1 -9.42 39.24 -26.71
CA MET A 1 -8.91 37.90 -27.05
C MET A 1 -7.47 37.81 -26.58
N ASN A 2 -7.22 37.35 -25.35
CA ASN A 2 -5.86 37.12 -24.84
C ASN A 2 -5.69 35.61 -24.65
N ARG A 3 -4.88 34.98 -25.50
CA ARG A 3 -4.50 33.57 -25.38
C ARG A 3 -3.47 33.46 -24.24
N PHE A 4 -3.85 32.86 -23.12
CA PHE A 4 -2.90 32.39 -22.11
C PHE A 4 -2.39 31.02 -22.54
N THR A 5 -1.13 30.96 -22.94
CA THR A 5 -0.37 29.72 -23.14
C THR A 5 -0.10 29.10 -21.77
N ALA A 6 -0.75 27.97 -21.47
CA ALA A 6 -0.47 27.20 -20.27
C ALA A 6 0.89 26.52 -20.38
N VAL A 7 1.93 27.11 -19.78
CA VAL A 7 3.22 26.46 -19.59
C VAL A 7 3.11 25.59 -18.32
N SER A 8 2.91 24.29 -18.50
CA SER A 8 2.97 23.31 -17.41
C SER A 8 4.43 23.10 -16.99
N ARG A 9 4.93 23.94 -16.07
CA ARG A 9 6.20 23.66 -15.37
C ARG A 9 5.89 22.81 -14.14
N SER A 10 6.24 21.53 -14.21
CA SER A 10 6.29 20.62 -13.06
C SER A 10 7.44 21.04 -12.14
N PHE A 11 7.15 21.89 -11.14
CA PHE A 11 8.05 22.12 -10.02
C PHE A 11 7.54 21.31 -8.82
N VAL A 12 8.21 20.19 -8.56
CA VAL A 12 8.16 19.49 -7.28
C VAL A 12 9.41 19.91 -6.52
N ALA A 13 9.27 20.95 -5.70
CA ALA A 13 10.19 21.27 -4.62
C ALA A 13 9.38 21.26 -3.31
N VAL A 14 8.70 20.14 -3.05
CA VAL A 14 8.38 19.76 -1.67
C VAL A 14 9.64 19.07 -1.18
N GLY A 15 10.14 19.50 -0.02
CA GLY A 15 11.32 18.93 0.61
C GLY A 15 11.25 17.41 0.52
N ARG A 16 12.24 16.83 -0.15
CA ARG A 16 12.50 15.40 -0.16
C ARG A 16 12.86 15.01 1.27
N ALA A 17 11.87 14.79 2.13
CA ALA A 17 11.97 13.80 3.18
C ALA A 17 11.89 12.43 2.48
N SER A 18 12.93 12.13 1.70
CA SER A 18 13.13 10.79 1.18
C SER A 18 13.39 9.92 2.40
N ILE A 19 12.42 9.11 2.80
CA ILE A 19 12.71 7.81 3.42
C ILE A 19 13.29 6.95 2.27
N ALA A 20 14.50 7.31 1.85
CA ALA A 20 15.34 6.48 1.00
C ALA A 20 16.07 5.55 1.97
N VAL A 21 15.40 4.46 2.33
CA VAL A 21 16.09 3.29 2.83
C VAL A 21 17.08 2.87 1.74
N LEU A 22 18.34 2.83 2.15
CA LEU A 22 19.55 2.59 1.36
C LEU A 22 19.39 1.52 0.27
N LEU A 23 19.69 1.89 -0.97
CA LEU A 23 20.01 0.96 -2.05
C LEU A 23 21.32 1.40 -2.71
N GLY A 24 22.36 0.62 -2.44
CA GLY A 24 23.70 0.68 -3.00
C GLY A 24 24.60 -0.17 -2.11
N VAL A 25 25.13 -1.31 -2.54
CA VAL A 25 26.28 -1.38 -3.46
C VAL A 25 26.34 -2.73 -4.22
N LEU A 26 26.91 -2.62 -5.41
CA LEU A 26 27.22 -3.60 -6.45
C LEU A 26 28.29 -4.65 -6.06
N LEU A 27 28.05 -5.90 -6.50
CA LEU A 27 28.96 -6.94 -7.04
C LEU A 27 30.47 -6.93 -6.68
N LEU A 28 30.92 -8.02 -6.03
CA LEU A 28 32.17 -8.72 -6.37
C LEU A 28 32.00 -10.24 -6.11
N LEU A 29 31.93 -11.03 -7.19
CA LEU A 29 32.10 -12.49 -7.17
C LEU A 29 33.60 -12.78 -7.31
N SER A 30 34.22 -13.35 -6.29
CA SER A 30 35.50 -14.07 -6.41
C SER A 30 35.23 -15.56 -6.19
N ALA A 31 35.35 -16.32 -7.27
CA ALA A 31 35.38 -17.77 -7.24
C ALA A 31 36.70 -18.24 -6.64
N CYS A 32 36.63 -19.11 -5.62
CA CYS A 32 37.72 -20.01 -5.28
C CYS A 32 37.21 -21.45 -5.47
N THR A 33 37.78 -22.08 -6.49
CA THR A 33 37.90 -23.53 -6.65
C THR A 33 38.66 -24.13 -5.48
N PHE A 34 38.20 -25.26 -4.92
CA PHE A 34 39.08 -26.33 -4.44
C PHE A 34 38.32 -27.67 -4.47
N GLY A 35 38.80 -28.59 -5.31
CA GLY A 35 38.57 -30.01 -5.19
C GLY A 35 39.74 -30.63 -4.43
N GLY A 36 39.45 -31.61 -3.58
CA GLY A 36 40.45 -32.35 -2.82
C GLY A 36 39.79 -33.44 -1.97
N ASP A 37 39.93 -34.67 -2.44
CA ASP A 37 39.93 -35.99 -1.80
C ASP A 37 39.23 -36.21 -0.45
N ARG A 38 38.30 -37.18 -0.47
CA ARG A 38 37.63 -37.77 0.70
C ARG A 38 38.57 -38.72 1.44
N GLU A 39 39.00 -38.31 2.63
CA GLU A 39 39.59 -39.15 3.67
C GLU A 39 38.49 -39.51 4.70
N PRO A 40 38.50 -40.72 5.31
CA PRO A 40 37.34 -41.26 6.02
C PRO A 40 37.07 -40.58 7.37
N ASP A 41 35.77 -40.57 7.71
CA ASP A 41 35.13 -39.82 8.78
C ASP A 41 35.69 -40.12 10.19
N ASN A 42 36.53 -39.22 10.70
CA ASN A 42 36.60 -38.97 12.13
C ASN A 42 35.41 -38.09 12.49
N GLU A 43 34.59 -38.54 13.43
CA GLU A 43 33.43 -37.84 13.99
C GLU A 43 33.91 -36.58 14.73
N ALA A 44 34.28 -35.56 13.95
CA ALA A 44 34.81 -34.31 14.42
C ALA A 44 33.69 -33.59 15.18
N THR A 45 33.89 -33.44 16.49
CA THR A 45 33.03 -32.64 17.36
C THR A 45 32.99 -31.23 16.77
N THR A 46 31.85 -30.84 16.19
CA THR A 46 31.70 -29.53 15.57
C THR A 46 31.97 -28.48 16.64
N PRO A 47 32.94 -27.57 16.46
CA PRO A 47 33.20 -26.54 17.44
C PRO A 47 31.92 -25.74 17.70
N PRO A 48 31.70 -25.28 18.95
CA PRO A 48 30.51 -24.49 19.26
C PRO A 48 30.47 -23.25 18.35
N PRO A 49 29.28 -22.81 17.91
CA PRO A 49 29.14 -21.66 17.03
C PRO A 49 29.78 -20.42 17.65
N SER A 50 30.36 -19.57 16.82
CA SER A 50 30.92 -18.30 17.28
C SER A 50 29.81 -17.41 17.90
N PRO A 51 30.15 -16.46 18.79
CA PRO A 51 29.18 -15.50 19.31
C PRO A 51 28.40 -14.78 18.21
N GLU A 52 29.07 -14.44 17.10
CA GLU A 52 28.50 -13.80 15.92
C GLU A 52 27.52 -14.71 15.18
N GLU A 53 27.85 -15.99 15.00
CA GLU A 53 26.94 -16.99 14.41
C GLU A 53 25.69 -17.17 15.27
N GLY A 54 25.86 -17.32 16.59
CA GLY A 54 24.74 -17.40 17.53
C GLY A 54 23.85 -16.16 17.50
N ALA A 55 24.44 -14.96 17.43
CA ALA A 55 23.73 -13.71 17.30
C ALA A 55 23.00 -13.57 15.95
N ALA A 56 23.60 -14.04 14.86
CA ALA A 56 22.97 -14.05 13.53
C ALA A 56 21.74 -14.97 13.52
N VAL A 57 21.81 -16.14 14.15
CA VAL A 57 20.67 -17.07 14.31
C VAL A 57 19.57 -16.44 15.17
N ALA A 58 19.93 -15.81 16.28
CA ALA A 58 18.98 -15.11 17.14
C ALA A 58 18.28 -13.95 16.43
N LEU A 59 19.03 -13.12 15.68
CA LEU A 59 18.47 -12.04 14.88
C LEU A 59 17.58 -12.57 13.76
N THR A 60 18.02 -13.60 13.02
CA THR A 60 17.20 -14.23 11.98
C THR A 60 15.87 -14.73 12.53
N SER A 61 15.91 -15.44 13.67
CA SER A 61 14.72 -15.93 14.35
C SER A 61 13.78 -14.80 14.79
N ALA A 62 14.36 -13.69 15.29
CA ALA A 62 13.60 -12.50 15.65
C ALA A 62 12.94 -11.83 14.43
N LEU A 63 13.62 -11.80 13.28
CA LEU A 63 13.08 -11.26 12.02
C LEU A 63 11.98 -12.15 11.43
N ASP A 64 12.11 -13.48 11.54
CA ASP A 64 11.05 -14.42 11.15
C ASP A 64 9.79 -14.21 11.99
N ARG A 65 10.00 -14.02 13.30
CA ARG A 65 8.92 -13.67 14.21
C ARG A 65 8.30 -12.30 13.88
N LEU A 66 9.13 -11.31 13.54
CA LEU A 66 8.68 -9.97 13.15
C LEU A 66 7.82 -10.03 11.87
N GLU A 67 8.28 -10.74 10.84
CA GLU A 67 7.54 -10.93 9.59
C GLU A 67 6.17 -11.55 9.83
N ALA A 68 6.11 -12.55 10.72
CA ALA A 68 4.87 -13.22 11.08
C ALA A 68 3.98 -12.42 12.07
N SER A 69 4.40 -11.21 12.49
CA SER A 69 3.61 -10.42 13.42
C SER A 69 2.31 -9.93 12.75
N PRO A 70 1.13 -10.11 13.38
CA PRO A 70 -0.13 -9.62 12.83
C PRO A 70 -0.23 -8.09 12.90
N GLY A 71 0.67 -7.45 13.65
CA GLY A 71 0.87 -6.02 13.64
C GLY A 71 1.94 -5.57 14.62
N LEU A 72 2.42 -4.34 14.44
CA LEU A 72 3.47 -3.72 15.21
C LEU A 72 3.07 -2.31 15.64
N HIS A 73 3.52 -1.93 16.83
CA HIS A 73 3.53 -0.57 17.33
C HIS A 73 4.96 -0.06 17.26
N TYR A 74 5.18 0.91 16.39
CA TYR A 74 6.43 1.63 16.22
C TYR A 74 6.41 2.86 17.10
N LYS A 75 7.40 2.98 17.99
CA LYS A 75 7.56 4.17 18.83
C LYS A 75 9.01 4.60 18.85
N GLY A 76 9.28 5.89 18.64
CA GLY A 76 10.66 6.36 18.70
C GLY A 76 10.87 7.70 18.03
N ALA A 77 12.12 7.99 17.72
CA ALA A 77 12.50 9.20 17.00
C ALA A 77 13.63 8.90 16.02
N PHE A 78 13.66 9.65 14.93
CA PHE A 78 14.75 9.61 13.96
C PHE A 78 15.03 11.02 13.44
N ASP A 79 16.30 11.35 13.30
CA ASP A 79 16.72 12.57 12.66
C ASP A 79 16.57 12.48 11.15
N ASN A 80 16.08 13.57 10.58
CA ASN A 80 16.02 13.81 9.16
C ASN A 80 16.67 15.19 8.85
N PRO A 81 16.93 15.52 7.57
CA PRO A 81 17.53 16.82 7.22
C PRO A 81 16.75 18.06 7.71
N ALA A 82 15.46 17.92 8.00
CA ALA A 82 14.56 18.95 8.50
C ALA A 82 14.40 18.97 10.04
N GLY A 83 15.05 18.04 10.75
CA GLY A 83 15.04 17.92 12.21
C GLY A 83 14.68 16.51 12.69
N THR A 84 14.44 16.39 13.99
CA THR A 84 14.01 15.12 14.60
C THR A 84 12.54 14.87 14.35
N ALA A 85 12.21 13.71 13.80
CA ALA A 85 10.87 13.20 13.64
C ALA A 85 10.55 12.18 14.73
N ASN A 86 9.47 12.39 15.48
CA ASN A 86 8.97 11.39 16.43
C ASN A 86 7.92 10.53 15.72
N VAL A 87 7.88 9.25 16.04
CA VAL A 87 6.95 8.27 15.48
C VAL A 87 6.21 7.58 16.62
N ASP A 88 4.90 7.47 16.47
CA ASP A 88 4.03 6.62 17.27
C ASP A 88 2.95 6.06 16.34
N LEU A 89 3.25 4.94 15.68
CA LEU A 89 2.41 4.35 14.63
C LEU A 89 2.11 2.90 14.93
N ARG A 90 0.84 2.51 14.82
CA ARG A 90 0.43 1.11 14.78
C ARG A 90 0.21 0.70 13.33
N VAL A 91 0.80 -0.43 12.93
CA VAL A 91 0.72 -0.98 11.57
C VAL A 91 0.35 -2.45 11.65
N SER A 92 -0.71 -2.84 10.98
CA SER A 92 -1.14 -4.24 10.87
C SER A 92 -0.34 -5.02 9.82
N GLY A 93 -0.43 -6.36 9.83
CA GLY A 93 0.18 -7.24 8.84
C GLY A 93 -0.30 -6.96 7.41
N SER A 94 -1.57 -6.60 7.27
CA SER A 94 -2.20 -6.15 6.02
C SER A 94 -1.77 -4.75 5.55
N GLY A 95 -1.12 -3.96 6.41
CA GLY A 95 -0.63 -2.62 6.07
C GLY A 95 -1.57 -1.47 6.44
N VAL A 96 -2.70 -1.73 7.10
CA VAL A 96 -3.48 -0.66 7.74
C VAL A 96 -2.58 0.01 8.77
N THR A 97 -2.42 1.33 8.66
CA THR A 97 -1.57 2.14 9.55
C THR A 97 -2.38 3.22 10.22
N TYR A 98 -2.19 3.43 11.52
CA TYR A 98 -2.80 4.54 12.22
C TYR A 98 -1.98 5.00 13.43
N GLY A 99 -1.85 6.31 13.59
CA GLY A 99 -1.14 6.92 14.72
C GLY A 99 -0.71 8.34 14.41
N SER A 100 0.43 8.74 14.98
CA SER A 100 1.00 10.07 14.79
C SER A 100 2.48 10.03 14.46
N MET A 101 2.92 11.08 13.76
CA MET A 101 4.33 11.40 13.62
C MET A 101 4.51 12.91 13.80
N SER A 102 5.70 13.36 14.18
CA SER A 102 6.03 14.78 14.12
C SER A 102 7.11 15.02 13.08
N ASP A 103 7.04 16.12 12.34
CA ASP A 103 8.11 16.57 11.45
C ASP A 103 8.27 18.09 11.57
N SER A 104 9.51 18.56 11.74
CA SER A 104 9.85 19.97 11.99
C SER A 104 8.95 20.69 13.01
N GLY A 105 8.59 19.99 14.10
CA GLY A 105 7.74 20.52 15.18
C GLY A 105 6.23 20.51 14.90
N ALA A 106 5.79 20.05 13.73
CA ALA A 106 4.38 19.83 13.43
C ALA A 106 3.99 18.38 13.69
N THR A 107 2.95 18.16 14.50
CA THR A 107 2.35 16.82 14.68
C THR A 107 1.35 16.53 13.55
N LEU A 108 1.50 15.36 12.95
CA LEU A 108 0.65 14.77 11.93
C LEU A 108 -0.02 13.54 12.54
N ARG A 109 -1.31 13.36 12.28
CA ARG A 109 -1.97 12.06 12.40
C ARG A 109 -1.96 11.41 11.04
N ILE A 110 -1.65 10.12 10.99
CA ILE A 110 -1.58 9.32 9.77
C ILE A 110 -2.66 8.26 9.83
N LEU A 111 -3.30 8.02 8.69
CA LEU A 111 -4.16 6.87 8.45
C LEU A 111 -3.87 6.33 7.05
N THR A 112 -3.33 5.11 6.96
CA THR A 112 -3.21 4.40 5.69
C THR A 112 -4.27 3.32 5.61
N LEU A 113 -5.01 3.32 4.49
CA LEU A 113 -5.97 2.30 4.10
C LEU A 113 -5.59 1.85 2.68
N GLN A 114 -5.07 0.62 2.52
CA GLN A 114 -4.66 -0.01 1.24
C GLN A 114 -3.93 0.89 0.23
N ASP A 115 -4.68 1.68 -0.56
CA ASP A 115 -4.19 2.51 -1.67
C ASP A 115 -4.07 4.01 -1.31
N ARG A 116 -4.36 4.38 -0.06
CA ARG A 116 -4.50 5.77 0.36
C ARG A 116 -3.85 6.02 1.71
N THR A 117 -2.93 6.97 1.70
CA THR A 117 -2.45 7.65 2.90
C THR A 117 -3.22 8.94 3.09
N LEU A 118 -3.89 9.06 4.21
CA LEU A 118 -4.53 10.30 4.68
C LEU A 118 -3.72 10.87 5.83
N ILE A 119 -3.57 12.19 5.84
CA ILE A 119 -2.95 12.91 6.94
C ILE A 119 -3.88 13.98 7.49
N ARG A 120 -3.78 14.21 8.80
CA ARG A 120 -4.39 15.34 9.47
C ARG A 120 -3.32 16.10 10.21
N ALA A 121 -3.20 17.39 9.92
CA ALA A 121 -2.11 18.23 10.40
C ALA A 121 -2.63 19.63 10.76
N GLY A 122 -1.90 20.35 11.60
CA GLY A 122 -2.24 21.74 11.94
C GLY A 122 -2.01 22.72 10.78
N GLU A 123 -2.50 23.96 10.93
CA GLU A 123 -2.35 25.00 9.90
C GLU A 123 -0.88 25.30 9.55
N ALA A 124 0.05 25.23 10.51
CA ALA A 124 1.46 25.51 10.26
C ALA A 124 2.07 24.56 9.23
N PHE A 125 1.77 23.26 9.33
CA PHE A 125 2.17 22.25 8.36
C PHE A 125 1.60 22.58 6.98
N TRP A 126 0.29 22.84 6.90
CA TRP A 126 -0.35 23.12 5.61
C TRP A 126 0.10 24.44 4.99
N LYS A 127 0.48 25.45 5.79
CA LYS A 127 1.09 26.70 5.28
C LYS A 127 2.43 26.40 4.61
N SER A 128 3.28 25.59 5.26
CA SER A 128 4.55 25.14 4.70
C SER A 128 4.31 24.34 3.40
N ALA A 129 3.44 23.34 3.43
CA ALA A 129 3.12 22.52 2.26
C ALA A 129 2.50 23.34 1.09
N ALA A 130 1.62 24.31 1.38
CA ALA A 130 1.00 25.17 0.38
C ALA A 130 1.96 26.23 -0.19
N SER A 131 3.01 26.59 0.54
CA SER A 131 4.06 27.51 0.04
C SER A 131 4.87 26.87 -1.10
N ALA A 132 4.97 25.54 -1.13
CA ALA A 132 5.60 24.78 -2.22
C ALA A 132 4.73 24.67 -3.48
N GLN A 133 3.44 25.04 -3.41
CA GLN A 133 2.56 25.11 -4.58
C GLN A 133 2.70 26.45 -5.31
N PRO A 134 2.54 26.48 -6.66
CA PRO A 134 2.73 27.69 -7.47
C PRO A 134 1.89 28.89 -7.00
N ALA A 135 2.24 30.09 -7.48
CA ALA A 135 1.58 31.33 -7.12
C ALA A 135 0.05 31.23 -7.34
N GLY A 136 -0.70 31.67 -6.33
CA GLY A 136 -2.16 31.72 -6.32
C GLY A 136 -2.61 32.80 -5.33
N ASP A 137 -3.88 33.18 -5.37
CA ASP A 137 -4.41 34.22 -4.47
C ASP A 137 -4.10 33.88 -2.99
N PRO A 138 -3.39 34.75 -2.25
CA PRO A 138 -3.03 34.51 -0.86
C PRO A 138 -4.22 34.22 0.06
N LYS A 139 -5.39 34.83 -0.21
CA LYS A 139 -6.62 34.59 0.56
C LYS A 139 -7.16 33.18 0.32
N ILE A 140 -7.14 32.72 -0.93
CA ILE A 140 -7.53 31.34 -1.27
C ILE A 140 -6.58 30.35 -0.60
N LYS A 141 -5.26 30.58 -0.66
CA LYS A 141 -4.26 29.73 0.00
C LYS A 141 -4.49 29.66 1.52
N ALA A 142 -4.76 30.80 2.16
CA ALA A 142 -5.04 30.86 3.59
C ALA A 142 -6.32 30.09 3.97
N GLU A 143 -7.38 30.20 3.18
CA GLU A 143 -8.64 29.49 3.42
C GLU A 143 -8.51 27.98 3.15
N LEU A 144 -7.79 27.59 2.09
CA LEU A 144 -7.50 26.19 1.80
C LEU A 144 -6.73 25.53 2.95
N THR A 145 -5.71 26.22 3.46
CA THR A 145 -4.92 25.81 4.63
C THR A 145 -5.84 25.56 5.84
N LYS A 146 -6.75 26.48 6.14
CA LYS A 146 -7.71 26.33 7.25
C LYS A 146 -8.61 25.12 7.09
N ARG A 147 -9.03 24.81 5.86
CA ARG A 147 -9.87 23.64 5.57
C ARG A 147 -9.09 22.34 5.70
N PHE A 148 -7.87 22.29 5.17
CA PHE A 148 -6.99 21.13 5.30
C PHE A 148 -6.65 20.87 6.76
N ALA A 149 -6.40 21.92 7.55
CA ALA A 149 -6.10 21.79 8.97
C ALA A 149 -7.23 21.16 9.81
N LYS A 150 -8.47 21.22 9.30
CA LYS A 150 -9.67 20.67 9.97
C LYS A 150 -10.11 19.32 9.41
N SER A 151 -9.43 18.80 8.39
CA SER A 151 -9.87 17.62 7.65
C SER A 151 -8.77 16.56 7.58
N TRP A 152 -9.17 15.31 7.40
CA TRP A 152 -8.26 14.32 6.81
C TRP A 152 -8.02 14.67 5.35
N VAL A 153 -6.76 14.66 4.92
CA VAL A 153 -6.35 15.00 3.57
C VAL A 153 -5.64 13.81 2.96
N ALA A 154 -6.21 13.20 1.92
CA ALA A 154 -5.54 12.20 1.12
C ALA A 154 -4.40 12.86 0.35
N ILE A 155 -3.22 12.25 0.43
CA ILE A 155 -1.98 12.74 -0.17
C ILE A 155 -1.39 11.70 -1.11
N ASP A 156 -0.52 12.16 -2.00
CA ASP A 156 0.24 11.28 -2.87
C ASP A 156 1.37 10.61 -2.07
N ALA A 157 1.61 9.32 -2.29
CA ALA A 157 2.69 8.59 -1.63
C ALA A 157 4.08 9.20 -1.91
N ARG A 158 4.25 9.99 -2.97
CA ARG A 158 5.49 10.75 -3.23
C ARG A 158 5.75 11.87 -2.22
N VAL A 159 4.75 12.27 -1.44
CA VAL A 159 4.91 13.34 -0.43
C VAL A 159 5.63 12.82 0.81
N MET A 160 5.28 11.63 1.31
CA MET A 160 5.84 11.10 2.57
C MET A 160 6.11 9.59 2.58
N GLY A 161 6.01 8.93 1.42
CA GLY A 161 5.93 7.48 1.33
C GLY A 161 4.53 6.96 1.66
N ASP A 162 4.41 5.63 1.63
CA ASP A 162 3.25 4.91 2.15
C ASP A 162 3.70 4.06 3.36
N PRO A 163 3.46 4.53 4.59
CA PRO A 163 3.79 3.78 5.80
C PRO A 163 3.14 2.40 5.84
N GLY A 164 1.94 2.26 5.27
CA GLY A 164 1.24 0.99 5.23
C GLY A 164 1.85 -0.01 4.26
N LEU A 165 2.70 0.44 3.33
CA LEU A 165 3.52 -0.44 2.53
C LEU A 165 4.90 -0.64 3.17
N THR A 166 5.57 0.44 3.59
CA THR A 166 6.98 0.36 4.02
C THR A 166 7.17 -0.20 5.43
N LEU A 167 6.25 0.09 6.35
CA LEU A 167 6.31 -0.33 7.75
C LEU A 167 5.47 -1.58 8.03
N ARG A 168 5.16 -2.38 7.01
CA ARG A 168 4.56 -3.70 7.25
C ARG A 168 5.57 -4.59 7.96
N PRO A 169 5.14 -5.42 8.92
CA PRO A 169 6.04 -6.33 9.62
C PRO A 169 6.92 -7.16 8.68
N ALA A 170 6.32 -7.75 7.62
CA ALA A 170 7.04 -8.51 6.60
C ALA A 170 8.06 -7.70 5.81
N ASN A 171 7.72 -6.47 5.43
CA ASN A 171 8.61 -5.62 4.63
C ASN A 171 9.79 -5.11 5.45
N VAL A 172 9.56 -4.76 6.72
CA VAL A 172 10.62 -4.37 7.65
C VAL A 172 11.57 -5.54 7.92
N ALA A 173 11.03 -6.74 8.20
CA ALA A 173 11.84 -7.94 8.37
C ALA A 173 12.68 -8.26 7.12
N GLY A 174 12.08 -8.18 5.92
CA GLY A 174 12.78 -8.38 4.66
C GLY A 174 13.95 -7.41 4.45
N GLN A 175 13.76 -6.12 4.75
CA GLN A 175 14.83 -5.12 4.67
C GLN A 175 15.99 -5.44 5.62
N PHE A 176 15.69 -5.80 6.87
CA PHE A 176 16.72 -6.16 7.85
C PHE A 176 17.45 -7.45 7.51
N ARG A 177 16.76 -8.45 6.95
CA ARG A 177 17.41 -9.68 6.47
C ARG A 177 18.37 -9.40 5.33
N GLU A 178 17.97 -8.55 4.39
CA GLU A 178 18.84 -8.17 3.28
C GLU A 178 20.09 -7.44 3.79
N GLN A 179 19.95 -6.55 4.76
CA GLN A 179 21.09 -5.90 5.40
C GLN A 179 22.01 -6.90 6.12
N LEU A 180 21.44 -7.84 6.87
CA LEU A 180 22.17 -8.92 7.56
C LEU A 180 22.93 -9.79 6.55
N ARG A 181 22.30 -10.15 5.43
CA ARG A 181 22.93 -10.94 4.36
C ARG A 181 24.09 -10.20 3.69
N GLN A 182 23.94 -8.90 3.48
CA GLN A 182 24.97 -8.09 2.82
C GLN A 182 26.18 -7.80 3.71
N THR A 183 25.96 -7.61 5.01
CA THR A 183 27.01 -7.10 5.91
C THR A 183 27.51 -8.12 6.93
N GLY A 184 26.69 -9.10 7.28
CA GLY A 184 26.94 -9.99 8.42
C GLY A 184 26.86 -9.28 9.77
N VAL A 185 26.97 -10.06 10.85
CA VAL A 185 27.11 -9.53 12.21
C VAL A 185 28.54 -9.04 12.39
N THR A 186 28.71 -7.77 12.74
CA THR A 186 30.02 -7.12 12.92
C THR A 186 30.43 -6.98 14.38
N ALA A 187 29.47 -7.00 15.30
CA ALA A 187 29.73 -7.04 16.74
C ALA A 187 28.54 -7.62 17.51
N VAL A 188 28.84 -8.22 18.66
CA VAL A 188 27.83 -8.75 19.60
C VAL A 188 28.10 -8.20 21.00
N GLY A 189 27.05 -7.77 21.68
CA GLY A 189 27.09 -7.26 23.04
C GLY A 189 25.88 -7.67 23.85
N ARG A 190 25.80 -7.13 25.06
CA ARG A 190 24.64 -7.26 25.96
C ARG A 190 24.13 -5.88 26.31
N GLY A 191 22.82 -5.75 26.45
CA GLY A 191 22.16 -4.49 26.77
C GLY A 191 20.78 -4.71 27.35
N THR A 192 20.06 -3.63 27.61
CA THR A 192 18.68 -3.67 28.09
C THR A 192 17.81 -2.72 27.30
N VAL A 193 16.55 -3.10 27.08
CA VAL A 193 15.50 -2.23 26.53
C VAL A 193 14.36 -2.22 27.55
N GLY A 194 14.19 -1.10 28.25
CA GLY A 194 13.40 -1.07 29.48
C GLY A 194 13.97 -2.06 30.51
N GLU A 195 13.13 -2.95 31.04
CA GLU A 195 13.53 -3.97 32.01
C GLU A 195 13.99 -5.29 31.34
N GLN A 196 13.94 -5.38 30.01
CA GLN A 196 14.19 -6.62 29.29
C GLN A 196 15.66 -6.74 28.86
N GLN A 197 16.29 -7.87 29.24
CA GLN A 197 17.64 -8.22 28.79
C GLN A 197 17.67 -8.48 27.29
N SER A 198 18.68 -7.92 26.62
CA SER A 198 18.86 -8.02 25.19
C SER A 198 20.29 -8.41 24.79
N THR A 199 20.40 -9.23 23.75
CA THR A 199 21.60 -9.37 22.93
C THR A 199 21.64 -8.19 21.96
N VAL A 200 22.71 -7.42 22.01
CA VAL A 200 22.95 -6.29 21.10
C VAL A 200 23.70 -6.83 19.89
N VAL A 201 23.10 -6.76 18.72
CA VAL A 201 23.65 -7.29 17.46
C VAL A 201 23.91 -6.12 16.52
N THR A 202 25.16 -5.89 16.17
CA THR A 202 25.53 -4.84 15.22
C THR A 202 25.67 -5.45 13.82
N VAL A 203 25.00 -4.85 12.83
CA VAL A 203 25.07 -5.22 11.42
C VAL A 203 25.40 -3.97 10.60
N GLY A 204 26.66 -3.85 10.20
CA GLY A 204 27.16 -2.63 9.58
C GLY A 204 27.11 -1.46 10.56
N SER A 205 26.34 -0.43 10.21
CA SER A 205 26.07 0.68 11.14
C SER A 205 24.86 0.43 12.03
N THR A 206 23.95 -0.50 11.74
CA THR A 206 22.68 -0.60 12.48
C THR A 206 22.84 -1.49 13.71
N ILE A 207 22.27 -1.07 14.84
CA ILE A 207 22.31 -1.80 16.11
C ILE A 207 20.91 -2.36 16.37
N TYR A 208 20.83 -3.68 16.56
CA TYR A 208 19.61 -4.42 16.83
C TYR A 208 19.61 -4.92 18.28
N HIS A 209 18.54 -4.66 19.02
CA HIS A 209 18.33 -5.24 20.34
C HIS A 209 17.36 -6.42 20.22
N VAL A 210 17.87 -7.62 20.41
CA VAL A 210 17.10 -8.87 20.37
C VAL A 210 16.99 -9.43 21.77
N THR A 211 15.87 -10.03 22.16
CA THR A 211 15.76 -10.69 23.49
C THR A 211 16.89 -11.70 23.71
N SER A 212 17.47 -11.77 24.90
CA SER A 212 18.62 -12.66 25.15
C SER A 212 18.28 -14.15 25.07
N ASN A 213 17.00 -14.52 25.23
CA ASN A 213 16.53 -15.90 25.25
C ASN A 213 15.42 -16.12 24.20
N SER A 214 15.31 -17.38 23.77
CA SER A 214 14.18 -17.86 22.99
C SER A 214 12.86 -17.75 23.80
N PRO A 215 11.74 -17.34 23.19
CA PRO A 215 11.61 -17.00 21.77
C PRO A 215 12.16 -15.60 21.45
N TYR A 216 13.06 -15.53 20.46
CA TYR A 216 13.74 -14.29 20.09
C TYR A 216 12.77 -13.25 19.54
N ARG A 217 12.84 -12.01 20.04
CA ARG A 217 12.04 -10.86 19.56
C ARG A 217 12.95 -9.67 19.30
N LEU A 218 12.66 -8.92 18.24
CA LEU A 218 13.28 -7.62 18.03
C LEU A 218 12.59 -6.60 18.93
N LEU A 219 13.36 -5.93 19.79
CA LEU A 219 12.85 -4.96 20.76
C LEU A 219 13.05 -3.52 20.28
N LYS A 220 14.23 -3.23 19.73
CA LYS A 220 14.66 -1.88 19.37
C LYS A 220 15.68 -1.94 18.24
N VAL A 221 15.65 -0.93 17.37
CA VAL A 221 16.68 -0.67 16.36
C VAL A 221 17.21 0.73 16.55
N GLU A 222 18.54 0.87 16.55
CA GLU A 222 19.24 2.15 16.63
C GLU A 222 20.10 2.36 15.39
N HIS A 223 20.17 3.60 14.94
CA HIS A 223 21.13 4.01 13.92
C HIS A 223 22.12 5.00 14.57
N PRO A 224 23.37 4.59 14.85
CA PRO A 224 24.38 5.50 15.33
C PRO A 224 24.56 6.58 14.26
N ARG A 225 24.36 7.83 14.66
CA ARG A 225 24.56 8.96 13.78
C ARG A 225 25.93 8.85 13.13
N ILE A 226 25.96 8.80 11.80
CA ILE A 226 27.14 9.26 11.07
C ILE A 226 27.21 10.74 11.39
N ARG A 227 28.01 11.11 12.40
CA ARG A 227 28.33 12.52 12.63
C ARG A 227 28.84 13.02 11.29
N ALA A 228 28.04 13.83 10.59
CA ALA A 228 28.54 14.59 9.46
C ALA A 228 29.76 15.31 10.01
N ALA A 229 30.96 14.87 9.59
CA ALA A 229 32.18 15.48 10.01
C ALA A 229 32.06 16.92 9.53
N ASN A 230 31.73 17.82 10.45
CA ASN A 230 31.66 19.25 10.21
C ASN A 230 33.11 19.70 9.96
N ARG A 231 33.64 19.36 8.79
CA ARG A 231 34.79 20.03 8.20
C ARG A 231 34.22 21.36 7.75
N ALA A 232 34.09 22.27 8.71
CA ALA A 232 33.82 23.66 8.49
C ALA A 232 34.88 24.18 7.51
N THR A 233 34.54 24.21 6.23
CA THR A 233 35.21 25.07 5.27
C THR A 233 34.90 26.48 5.74
N ARG A 234 35.86 27.06 6.47
CA ARG A 234 35.85 28.46 6.89
C ARG A 234 35.66 29.33 5.64
N GLY A 235 34.51 29.99 5.55
CA GLY A 235 34.36 31.16 4.70
C GLY A 235 33.04 31.24 3.94
N ALA A 236 31.91 31.47 4.64
CA ALA A 236 30.77 32.19 4.07
C ALA A 236 29.71 32.53 5.14
N VAL A 237 29.47 33.84 5.28
CA VAL A 237 28.30 34.53 5.84
C VAL A 237 28.08 34.50 7.37
N ARG A 238 28.33 35.67 7.98
CA ARG A 238 27.81 36.11 9.29
C ARG A 238 26.29 36.29 9.20
N GLY A 239 25.53 35.51 9.97
CA GLY A 239 24.11 35.75 10.23
C GLY A 239 23.47 34.60 11.00
N ALA A 240 23.09 34.86 12.25
CA ALA A 240 22.45 33.94 13.21
C ALA A 240 23.30 32.73 13.64
N ALA A 241 23.91 32.84 14.83
CA ALA A 241 24.49 31.71 15.53
C ALA A 241 23.36 30.75 15.96
N PHE A 242 23.08 29.74 15.12
CA PHE A 242 22.31 28.57 15.51
C PHE A 242 23.17 27.75 16.48
N ARG A 243 22.94 27.92 17.79
CA ARG A 243 23.49 27.00 18.78
C ARG A 243 22.76 25.67 18.61
N VAL A 244 23.40 24.73 17.90
CA VAL A 244 23.04 23.32 17.98
C VAL A 244 23.27 22.92 19.43
N ALA A 245 22.21 22.81 20.22
CA ALA A 245 22.31 22.11 21.49
C ALA A 245 22.85 20.71 21.18
N GLN A 246 23.98 20.34 21.76
CA GLN A 246 24.46 18.95 21.76
C GLN A 246 23.39 18.13 22.47
N ARG A 247 22.45 17.60 21.71
CA ARG A 247 21.44 16.67 22.19
C ARG A 247 22.05 15.28 22.21
N ASP A 248 21.71 14.53 23.26
CA ASP A 248 22.22 13.21 23.54
C ASP A 248 22.09 12.30 22.30
N PRO A 249 23.18 11.65 21.82
CA PRO A 249 23.15 10.76 20.65
C PRO A 249 22.27 9.50 20.78
N SER A 250 21.51 9.37 21.86
CA SER A 250 20.62 8.24 22.17
C SER A 250 19.20 8.34 21.60
N ASP A 251 18.83 9.45 20.94
CA ASP A 251 17.44 9.69 20.50
C ASP A 251 17.09 9.09 19.10
N ASP A 252 18.04 8.60 18.31
CA ASP A 252 17.77 7.97 16.99
C ASP A 252 17.48 6.47 17.12
N SER A 253 16.30 6.17 17.66
CA SER A 253 15.87 4.80 17.87
C SER A 253 14.40 4.56 17.58
N LEU A 254 14.10 3.33 17.20
CA LEU A 254 12.75 2.84 16.95
C LEU A 254 12.51 1.57 17.77
N ASP A 255 11.59 1.66 18.71
CA ASP A 255 11.10 0.54 19.51
C ASP A 255 9.99 -0.21 18.76
N PHE A 256 9.98 -1.53 18.95
CA PHE A 256 9.05 -2.47 18.30
C PHE A 256 8.18 -3.16 19.34
N GLY A 257 6.92 -2.77 19.42
CA GLY A 257 5.89 -3.46 20.21
C GLY A 257 5.05 -4.36 19.34
N GLU A 258 5.19 -5.69 19.43
CA GLU A 258 4.24 -6.59 18.76
C GLU A 258 2.84 -6.41 19.35
N MET A 259 1.83 -6.25 18.49
CA MET A 259 0.44 -6.17 18.93
C MET A 259 -0.08 -7.59 19.22
N ASP A 260 -0.45 -7.85 20.46
CA ASP A 260 -1.20 -9.06 20.81
C ASP A 260 -2.62 -9.03 20.19
N PRO A 261 -3.39 -10.14 20.22
CA PRO A 261 -4.71 -10.18 19.61
C PRO A 261 -5.67 -9.10 20.13
N SER A 262 -5.61 -8.74 21.42
CA SER A 262 -6.47 -7.73 22.02
C SER A 262 -6.06 -6.32 21.55
N ALA A 263 -4.77 -6.04 21.50
CA ALA A 263 -4.23 -4.78 21.01
C ALA A 263 -4.54 -4.58 19.51
N LEU A 264 -4.44 -5.64 18.71
CA LEU A 264 -4.79 -5.64 17.29
C LEU A 264 -6.28 -5.39 17.08
N ASP A 265 -7.15 -6.03 17.86
CA ASP A 265 -8.59 -5.81 17.80
C ASP A 265 -8.96 -4.37 18.17
N GLY A 266 -8.40 -3.85 19.26
CA GLY A 266 -8.58 -2.45 19.65
C GLY A 266 -8.06 -1.47 18.59
N PHE A 267 -6.95 -1.81 17.92
CA PHE A 267 -6.45 -1.03 16.78
C PHE A 267 -7.45 -0.96 15.63
N TYR A 268 -8.06 -2.08 15.22
CA TYR A 268 -9.06 -2.05 14.16
C TYR A 268 -10.32 -1.29 14.56
N ASP A 269 -10.76 -1.42 15.81
CA ASP A 269 -11.90 -0.66 16.32
C ASP A 269 -11.62 0.85 16.31
N ASP A 270 -10.41 1.27 16.71
CA ASP A 270 -9.96 2.68 16.62
C ASP A 270 -10.03 3.20 15.18
N VAL A 271 -9.50 2.44 14.23
CA VAL A 271 -9.46 2.82 12.81
C VAL A 271 -10.87 2.86 12.21
N GLU A 272 -11.71 1.87 12.49
CA GLU A 272 -13.11 1.84 12.02
C GLU A 272 -13.91 3.03 12.59
N ASN A 273 -13.70 3.35 13.87
CA ASN A 273 -14.35 4.48 14.52
C ASN A 273 -13.89 5.82 13.96
N GLU A 274 -12.58 6.01 13.73
CA GLU A 274 -12.07 7.23 13.07
C GLU A 274 -12.62 7.33 11.63
N ALA A 275 -12.63 6.22 10.88
CA ALA A 275 -13.14 6.17 9.52
C ALA A 275 -14.61 6.62 9.43
N LYS A 276 -15.46 6.09 10.31
CA LYS A 276 -16.89 6.44 10.36
C LYS A 276 -17.14 7.89 10.74
N ARG A 277 -16.39 8.42 11.70
CA ARG A 277 -16.62 9.79 12.21
C ARG A 277 -16.12 10.86 11.26
N GLU A 278 -14.93 10.67 10.68
CA GLU A 278 -14.19 11.80 10.10
C GLU A 278 -13.98 11.69 8.59
N LEU A 279 -13.94 10.48 8.00
CA LEU A 279 -13.55 10.34 6.59
C LEU A 279 -14.63 10.76 5.58
N GLY A 280 -15.90 10.81 5.98
CA GLY A 280 -16.96 11.36 5.13
C GLY A 280 -16.75 12.84 4.76
N LYS A 281 -15.86 13.54 5.46
CA LYS A 281 -15.47 14.94 5.19
C LYS A 281 -14.05 15.08 4.64
N ALA A 282 -13.34 13.98 4.42
CA ALA A 282 -11.96 14.00 3.96
C ALA A 282 -11.84 14.70 2.60
N VAL A 283 -10.65 15.26 2.36
CA VAL A 283 -10.30 16.04 1.17
C VAL A 283 -9.24 15.29 0.38
N ASP A 284 -9.27 15.34 -0.95
CA ASP A 284 -8.22 14.75 -1.78
C ASP A 284 -7.31 15.84 -2.35
N SER A 285 -6.08 15.92 -1.87
CA SER A 285 -5.09 16.90 -2.35
C SER A 285 -4.40 16.49 -3.64
N ARG A 286 -4.57 15.23 -4.09
CA ARG A 286 -4.00 14.70 -5.32
C ARG A 286 -4.73 15.23 -6.55
N VAL A 287 -6.02 15.55 -6.39
CA VAL A 287 -6.83 16.15 -7.45
C VAL A 287 -6.56 17.64 -7.52
N LYS A 288 -6.11 18.10 -8.70
CA LYS A 288 -5.91 19.52 -8.99
C LYS A 288 -7.09 20.06 -9.77
N PHE A 289 -7.62 21.20 -9.35
CA PHE A 289 -8.68 21.89 -10.07
C PHE A 289 -8.15 23.11 -10.81
N ASN A 290 -8.65 23.29 -12.02
CA ASN A 290 -8.64 24.57 -12.71
C ASN A 290 -10.08 25.07 -12.81
N ALA A 291 -10.37 26.21 -12.20
CA ALA A 291 -11.70 26.78 -12.18
C ALA A 291 -11.67 28.15 -12.87
N THR A 292 -12.51 28.30 -13.89
CA THR A 292 -12.63 29.55 -14.66
C THR A 292 -14.05 30.07 -14.55
N LEU A 293 -14.21 31.32 -14.10
CA LEU A 293 -15.52 31.98 -14.10
C LEU A 293 -16.06 32.07 -15.53
N THR A 294 -17.24 31.49 -15.76
CA THR A 294 -17.84 31.41 -17.09
C THR A 294 -18.97 32.42 -17.18
N GLY A 295 -18.80 33.46 -18.00
CA GLY A 295 -19.77 34.56 -18.11
C GLY A 295 -19.77 35.53 -16.92
N GLY A 296 -18.75 35.48 -16.05
CA GLY A 296 -18.62 36.37 -14.89
C GLY A 296 -19.66 36.11 -13.79
N ILE A 297 -19.91 37.13 -12.98
CA ILE A 297 -20.96 37.14 -11.96
C ILE A 297 -22.18 37.82 -12.57
N SER A 298 -23.33 37.15 -12.55
CA SER A 298 -24.58 37.72 -13.05
C SER A 298 -25.44 38.18 -11.88
N CYS A 299 -25.66 39.49 -11.76
CA CYS A 299 -26.53 40.09 -10.74
C CYS A 299 -27.73 40.75 -11.42
N PRO A 300 -28.90 40.08 -11.54
CA PRO A 300 -30.09 40.69 -12.12
C PRO A 300 -30.49 41.96 -11.36
N PHE A 301 -30.86 43.01 -12.11
CA PHE A 301 -31.25 44.29 -11.55
C PHE A 301 -32.35 44.15 -10.49
N GLY A 302 -32.20 44.87 -9.37
CA GLY A 302 -33.19 44.91 -8.28
C GLY A 302 -33.29 43.64 -7.42
N SER A 303 -32.67 42.53 -7.80
CA SER A 303 -32.83 41.25 -7.07
C SER A 303 -32.00 41.15 -5.79
N GLY A 304 -30.89 41.90 -5.70
CA GLY A 304 -29.86 41.70 -4.68
C GLY A 304 -29.20 40.30 -4.73
N ALA A 305 -29.54 39.46 -5.71
CA ALA A 305 -29.03 38.12 -5.86
C ALA A 305 -28.01 38.10 -7.01
N CYS A 306 -26.84 37.52 -6.76
CA CYS A 306 -25.79 37.35 -7.75
C CYS A 306 -25.54 35.85 -7.95
N THR A 307 -25.57 35.40 -9.19
CA THR A 307 -25.22 34.04 -9.58
C THR A 307 -23.76 34.00 -9.99
N VAL A 308 -22.98 33.15 -9.33
CA VAL A 308 -21.60 32.84 -9.70
C VAL A 308 -21.62 31.55 -10.50
N ARG A 309 -21.08 31.56 -11.73
CA ARG A 309 -20.92 30.37 -12.57
C ARG A 309 -19.46 30.13 -12.87
N ALA A 310 -19.02 28.89 -12.72
CA ALA A 310 -17.66 28.47 -13.04
C ALA A 310 -17.68 27.19 -13.88
N THR A 311 -16.74 27.11 -14.82
CA THR A 311 -16.34 25.84 -15.42
C THR A 311 -15.18 25.32 -14.60
N VAL A 312 -15.38 24.15 -14.02
CA VAL A 312 -14.43 23.47 -13.15
C VAL A 312 -13.89 22.27 -13.91
N ALA A 313 -12.60 22.23 -14.17
CA ALA A 313 -11.89 21.08 -14.70
C ALA A 313 -11.04 20.47 -13.59
N ASN A 314 -10.98 19.14 -13.53
CA ASN A 314 -10.11 18.44 -12.61
C ASN A 314 -9.03 17.67 -13.36
N THR A 315 -7.90 17.46 -12.70
CA THR A 315 -6.84 16.57 -13.16
C THR A 315 -6.37 15.71 -11.99
N LEU A 316 -6.26 14.41 -12.23
CA LEU A 316 -5.66 13.45 -11.30
C LEU A 316 -4.60 12.67 -12.06
N THR A 317 -3.35 12.80 -11.62
CA THR A 317 -2.25 12.03 -12.20
C THR A 317 -2.19 10.69 -11.48
N ALA A 318 -2.52 9.60 -12.17
CA ALA A 318 -2.30 8.26 -11.64
C ALA A 318 -0.80 7.99 -11.41
N ALA A 319 -0.51 6.99 -10.58
CA ALA A 319 0.80 6.36 -10.58
C ALA A 319 1.11 5.78 -11.98
N GLN A 320 2.39 5.81 -12.37
CA GLN A 320 2.93 5.60 -13.71
C GLN A 320 2.10 4.68 -14.65
N GLY A 321 1.60 5.25 -15.76
CA GLY A 321 1.13 4.48 -16.93
C GLY A 321 -0.34 4.07 -16.96
N ALA A 322 -1.05 4.09 -15.84
CA ALA A 322 -2.50 3.81 -15.83
C ALA A 322 -3.33 5.09 -16.05
N GLY A 323 -4.40 5.01 -16.84
CA GLY A 323 -5.38 6.08 -16.88
C GLY A 323 -6.10 6.18 -15.53
N ALA A 324 -6.08 7.35 -14.88
CA ALA A 324 -6.88 7.56 -13.68
C ALA A 324 -8.37 7.52 -14.06
N THR A 325 -9.08 6.46 -13.65
CA THR A 325 -10.52 6.30 -13.85
C THR A 325 -11.27 6.57 -12.53
N GLY A 326 -12.58 6.81 -12.62
CA GLY A 326 -13.44 7.04 -11.46
C GLY A 326 -14.08 8.43 -11.44
N THR A 327 -14.63 8.79 -10.28
CA THR A 327 -15.32 10.06 -10.05
C THR A 327 -14.67 10.87 -8.94
N VAL A 328 -14.74 12.18 -9.05
CA VAL A 328 -14.36 13.14 -8.02
C VAL A 328 -15.59 13.96 -7.64
N ARG A 329 -15.82 14.12 -6.33
CA ARG A 329 -16.78 15.09 -5.82
C ARG A 329 -16.08 16.42 -5.57
N ALA A 330 -16.40 17.42 -6.38
CA ALA A 330 -15.90 18.78 -6.26
C ALA A 330 -16.85 19.63 -5.41
N ASP A 331 -16.31 20.30 -4.40
CA ASP A 331 -17.02 21.32 -3.60
C ASP A 331 -16.46 22.70 -3.96
N MET A 332 -17.28 23.50 -4.63
CA MET A 332 -16.98 24.89 -4.95
C MET A 332 -17.44 25.80 -3.81
N THR A 333 -16.59 26.75 -3.41
CA THR A 333 -16.95 27.89 -2.57
C THR A 333 -16.61 29.17 -3.31
N ALA A 334 -17.61 30.01 -3.57
CA ALA A 334 -17.41 31.35 -4.08
C ALA A 334 -17.39 32.35 -2.92
N PHE A 335 -16.37 33.20 -2.88
CA PHE A 335 -16.23 34.34 -1.96
C PHE A 335 -16.57 35.60 -2.74
N VAL A 336 -17.73 36.18 -2.46
CA VAL A 336 -18.26 37.34 -3.18
C VAL A 336 -18.19 38.57 -2.28
N THR A 337 -17.46 39.58 -2.73
CA THR A 337 -17.33 40.87 -2.06
C THR A 337 -18.21 41.88 -2.79
N GLY A 338 -19.23 42.38 -2.09
CA GLY A 338 -20.06 43.49 -2.53
C GLY A 338 -19.68 44.81 -1.85
N PRO A 339 -20.45 45.89 -2.08
CA PRO A 339 -20.16 47.22 -1.54
C PRO A 339 -20.24 47.32 -0.02
N SER A 340 -21.09 46.51 0.64
CA SER A 340 -21.35 46.62 2.09
C SER A 340 -20.98 45.38 2.88
N ASN A 341 -20.74 44.25 2.21
CA ASN A 341 -20.42 42.99 2.88
C ASN A 341 -19.71 42.00 1.95
N ALA A 342 -18.99 41.06 2.57
CA ALA A 342 -18.53 39.84 1.92
C ALA A 342 -19.47 38.69 2.30
N LYS A 343 -19.80 37.84 1.33
CA LYS A 343 -20.66 36.67 1.49
C LYS A 343 -20.06 35.49 0.75
N THR A 344 -20.47 34.28 1.12
CA THR A 344 -20.07 33.06 0.44
C THR A 344 -21.28 32.31 -0.10
N CYS A 345 -21.09 31.58 -1.20
CA CYS A 345 -22.02 30.55 -1.63
C CYS A 345 -21.25 29.29 -2.01
N THR A 346 -21.92 28.14 -1.95
CA THR A 346 -21.32 26.84 -2.23
C THR A 346 -22.14 26.05 -3.25
N ASP A 347 -21.46 25.20 -4.00
CA ASP A 347 -22.07 24.19 -4.87
C ASP A 347 -21.23 22.91 -4.81
N SER A 348 -21.84 21.76 -5.02
CA SER A 348 -21.18 20.45 -4.96
C SER A 348 -21.58 19.60 -6.15
N LYS A 349 -20.62 18.99 -6.83
CA LYS A 349 -20.89 18.17 -8.01
C LYS A 349 -19.95 16.97 -8.12
N THR A 350 -20.50 15.83 -8.48
CA THR A 350 -19.71 14.66 -8.87
C THR A 350 -19.40 14.74 -10.36
N MET A 351 -18.14 14.52 -10.72
CA MET A 351 -17.65 14.56 -12.09
C MET A 351 -16.64 13.46 -12.33
N ALA A 352 -16.47 13.00 -13.58
CA ALA A 352 -15.43 12.02 -13.90
C ALA A 352 -14.03 12.61 -13.64
N VAL A 353 -13.07 11.76 -13.30
CA VAL A 353 -11.67 12.16 -13.24
C VAL A 353 -11.22 12.68 -14.61
N ASN A 354 -10.35 13.70 -14.64
CA ASN A 354 -9.84 14.33 -15.87
C ASN A 354 -10.94 14.89 -16.79
N SER A 355 -12.06 15.35 -16.21
CA SER A 355 -13.17 15.97 -16.94
C SER A 355 -13.42 17.41 -16.51
N SER A 356 -14.34 18.09 -17.20
CA SER A 356 -14.82 19.43 -16.84
C SER A 356 -16.34 19.45 -16.66
N THR A 357 -16.82 20.35 -15.79
CA THR A 357 -18.25 20.53 -15.56
C THR A 357 -18.56 21.98 -15.16
N SER A 358 -19.80 22.42 -15.39
CA SER A 358 -20.26 23.70 -14.87
C SER A 358 -20.84 23.56 -13.47
N MET A 359 -20.46 24.47 -12.58
CA MET A 359 -20.96 24.64 -11.21
C MET A 359 -21.51 26.05 -11.05
N SER A 360 -22.54 26.21 -10.23
CA SER A 360 -23.16 27.51 -9.99
C SER A 360 -23.75 27.65 -8.60
N CYS A 361 -23.57 28.80 -7.98
CA CYS A 361 -24.25 29.14 -6.72
C CYS A 361 -24.78 30.57 -6.73
N VAL A 362 -25.78 30.83 -5.90
CA VAL A 362 -26.41 32.15 -5.76
C VAL A 362 -26.06 32.73 -4.40
N VAL A 363 -25.65 33.99 -4.37
CA VAL A 363 -25.40 34.77 -3.16
C VAL A 363 -26.34 35.97 -3.11
N ARG A 364 -26.85 36.31 -1.94
CA ARG A 364 -27.64 37.54 -1.73
C ARG A 364 -26.76 38.60 -1.07
N LEU A 365 -26.59 39.72 -1.74
CA LEU A 365 -25.83 40.88 -1.27
C LEU A 365 -26.78 41.96 -0.76
N VAL A 366 -26.31 42.71 0.24
CA VAL A 366 -27.02 43.92 0.68
C VAL A 366 -26.50 45.06 -0.17
N LEU A 367 -27.37 45.61 -1.02
CA LEU A 367 -27.04 46.74 -1.88
C LEU A 367 -27.44 48.05 -1.19
N PRO A 368 -26.56 49.07 -1.16
CA PRO A 368 -26.92 50.38 -0.63
C PRO A 368 -28.07 51.00 -1.42
N ARG A 369 -28.83 51.87 -0.75
CA ARG A 369 -29.90 52.65 -1.40
C ARG A 369 -29.31 53.51 -2.51
N CYS A 370 -30.08 53.65 -3.59
CA CYS A 370 -29.66 54.49 -4.68
C CYS A 370 -29.76 55.98 -4.40
N ASN A 371 -28.92 56.75 -5.11
CA ASN A 371 -29.03 58.20 -5.10
C ASN A 371 -30.37 58.65 -5.69
N LYS A 372 -30.70 59.94 -5.57
CA LYS A 372 -32.00 60.52 -5.97
C LYS A 372 -32.38 60.31 -7.45
N ARG A 373 -31.47 59.83 -8.31
CA ARG A 373 -31.71 59.52 -9.73
C ARG A 373 -32.01 58.04 -9.99
N GLY A 374 -32.03 57.20 -8.96
CA GLY A 374 -32.50 55.81 -9.04
C GLY A 374 -31.56 54.80 -9.72
N VAL A 375 -30.38 55.19 -10.20
CA VAL A 375 -29.41 54.31 -10.86
C VAL A 375 -28.10 54.26 -10.07
N CYS A 376 -27.65 53.05 -9.71
CA CYS A 376 -26.37 52.81 -9.06
C CYS A 376 -25.66 51.60 -9.65
N THR A 377 -24.35 51.73 -9.77
CA THR A 377 -23.47 50.62 -10.09
C THR A 377 -22.59 50.35 -8.89
N TRP A 378 -22.57 49.11 -8.42
CA TRP A 378 -21.75 48.68 -7.31
C TRP A 378 -20.71 47.68 -7.81
N PRO A 379 -19.41 47.84 -7.49
CA PRO A 379 -18.41 46.83 -7.84
C PRO A 379 -18.68 45.56 -7.05
N VAL A 380 -18.75 44.42 -7.75
CA VAL A 380 -18.87 43.09 -7.14
C VAL A 380 -17.73 42.24 -7.66
N ASN A 381 -16.96 41.64 -6.75
CA ASN A 381 -15.86 40.75 -7.07
C ASN A 381 -16.17 39.35 -6.53
N ALA A 382 -15.81 38.30 -7.27
CA ALA A 382 -15.92 36.93 -6.80
C ALA A 382 -14.61 36.20 -7.03
N ASN A 383 -14.17 35.50 -5.99
CA ASN A 383 -13.09 34.53 -6.06
C ASN A 383 -13.68 33.15 -5.81
N ILE A 384 -13.21 32.15 -6.54
CA ILE A 384 -13.69 30.77 -6.38
C ILE A 384 -12.58 29.88 -5.88
N MET A 385 -12.91 29.02 -4.94
CA MET A 385 -12.06 27.94 -4.47
C MET A 385 -12.81 26.63 -4.71
N VAL A 386 -12.12 25.64 -5.25
CA VAL A 386 -12.66 24.30 -5.44
C VAL A 386 -11.77 23.31 -4.72
N ILE A 387 -12.38 22.41 -3.96
CA ILE A 387 -11.68 21.31 -3.28
C ILE A 387 -12.30 19.98 -3.71
N ALA A 388 -11.47 18.94 -3.83
CA ALA A 388 -11.97 17.57 -4.01
C ALA A 388 -12.28 16.99 -2.65
N ARG A 389 -13.45 16.40 -2.47
CA ARG A 389 -13.64 15.43 -1.40
C ARG A 389 -12.89 14.16 -1.76
N ALA A 390 -12.19 13.60 -0.78
CA ALA A 390 -11.77 12.22 -0.89
C ALA A 390 -13.06 11.39 -0.88
N ASP A 391 -13.40 10.80 -2.02
CA ASP A 391 -14.52 9.88 -2.11
C ASP A 391 -14.14 8.62 -1.33
N VAL A 392 -14.41 8.67 -0.03
CA VAL A 392 -14.17 7.57 0.90
C VAL A 392 -15.52 6.95 1.19
N ASN A 393 -15.79 5.82 0.53
CA ASN A 393 -16.93 5.00 0.85
C ASN A 393 -16.68 4.30 2.19
N VAL A 394 -17.14 4.93 3.28
CA VAL A 394 -16.97 4.43 4.66
C VAL A 394 -17.45 2.97 4.79
N THR A 395 -18.56 2.60 4.13
CA THR A 395 -19.06 1.21 4.13
C THR A 395 -18.06 0.24 3.49
N ALA A 396 -17.46 0.63 2.36
CA ALA A 396 -16.42 -0.17 1.70
C ALA A 396 -15.15 -0.27 2.58
N VAL A 397 -14.74 0.82 3.21
CA VAL A 397 -13.62 0.85 4.17
C VAL A 397 -13.89 -0.09 5.34
N THR A 398 -15.06 0.00 5.99
CA THR A 398 -15.42 -0.90 7.09
C THR A 398 -15.45 -2.36 6.66
N LYS A 399 -16.00 -2.67 5.47
CA LYS A 399 -15.97 -4.03 4.93
C LYS A 399 -14.54 -4.52 4.71
N GLN A 400 -13.66 -3.65 4.22
CA GLN A 400 -12.25 -3.95 4.03
C GLN A 400 -11.53 -4.21 5.36
N LEU A 401 -11.67 -3.30 6.33
CA LEU A 401 -11.07 -3.45 7.67
C LEU A 401 -11.49 -4.75 8.35
N ARG A 402 -12.74 -5.20 8.16
CA ARG A 402 -13.19 -6.50 8.68
C ARG A 402 -12.50 -7.69 8.01
N ARG A 403 -12.22 -7.61 6.70
CA ARG A 403 -11.42 -8.63 6.00
C ARG A 403 -10.00 -8.64 6.53
N ASP A 404 -9.37 -7.47 6.59
CA ASP A 404 -8.00 -7.31 7.10
C ASP A 404 -7.88 -7.83 8.54
N ARG A 405 -8.82 -7.46 9.44
CA ARG A 405 -8.91 -8.00 10.80
C ARG A 405 -9.04 -9.51 10.83
N SER A 406 -9.82 -10.11 9.92
CA SER A 406 -9.94 -11.56 9.84
C SER A 406 -8.67 -12.25 9.34
N VAL A 407 -7.88 -11.62 8.46
CA VAL A 407 -6.59 -12.13 8.00
C VAL A 407 -5.56 -12.01 9.12
N ASP A 408 -5.40 -10.83 9.70
CA ASP A 408 -4.39 -10.56 10.72
C ASP A 408 -4.75 -11.26 12.05
N GLY A 409 -6.03 -11.38 12.39
CA GLY A 409 -6.50 -12.17 13.54
C GLY A 409 -6.28 -13.67 13.39
N ARG A 410 -6.26 -14.20 12.15
CA ARG A 410 -5.81 -15.59 11.90
C ARG A 410 -4.32 -15.72 12.25
N LEU A 411 -3.48 -14.82 11.72
CA LEU A 411 -2.04 -14.79 12.02
C LEU A 411 -1.76 -14.68 13.53
N ALA A 412 -2.52 -13.87 14.25
CA ALA A 412 -2.36 -13.69 15.69
C ALA A 412 -2.64 -14.99 16.49
N ARG A 413 -3.69 -15.75 16.12
CA ARG A 413 -4.04 -17.01 16.78
C ARG A 413 -3.05 -18.14 16.52
N CYS A 414 -2.44 -18.17 15.33
CA CYS A 414 -1.41 -19.16 14.97
C CYS A 414 -0.22 -19.17 15.94
N ARG A 415 0.05 -18.04 16.60
CA ARG A 415 1.22 -17.87 17.45
C ARG A 415 1.05 -18.34 18.89
N ALA A 416 -0.19 -18.51 19.36
CA ALA A 416 -0.50 -18.86 20.75
C ALA A 416 -0.31 -20.37 21.05
N GLY A 417 0.60 -21.05 20.34
CA GLY A 417 0.92 -22.46 20.56
C GLY A 417 -0.10 -23.47 20.01
N GLN A 418 -1.18 -23.01 19.36
CA GLN A 418 -2.03 -23.87 18.55
C GLN A 418 -1.40 -23.99 17.17
N GLY A 419 -0.97 -25.21 16.80
CA GLY A 419 -0.33 -25.56 15.52
C GLY A 419 -1.19 -25.24 14.31
N CYS A 420 -1.39 -23.96 14.05
CA CYS A 420 -1.91 -23.48 12.80
C CYS A 420 -0.72 -23.57 11.86
N GLY A 421 -0.71 -24.59 11.01
CA GLY A 421 0.18 -24.59 9.86
C GLY A 421 0.07 -23.21 9.22
N TYR A 422 1.20 -22.50 9.10
CA TYR A 422 1.23 -21.32 8.23
C TYR A 422 0.58 -21.73 6.91
N PRO A 423 -0.17 -20.84 6.24
CA PRO A 423 -0.57 -21.16 4.89
C PRO A 423 0.73 -21.44 4.12
N VAL A 424 0.95 -22.72 3.78
CA VAL A 424 1.94 -23.20 2.83
C VAL A 424 1.87 -22.24 1.66
N LYS A 425 2.93 -21.44 1.51
CA LYS A 425 3.05 -20.49 0.42
C LYS A 425 3.30 -21.28 -0.86
N GLY A 426 2.66 -20.82 -1.93
CA GLY A 426 2.99 -21.27 -3.26
C GLY A 426 4.25 -20.59 -3.74
N SER A 427 4.74 -21.07 -4.87
CA SER A 427 5.88 -20.49 -5.55
C SER A 427 5.58 -20.43 -7.04
N LYS A 428 6.17 -19.47 -7.73
CA LYS A 428 6.14 -19.44 -9.19
C LYS A 428 6.68 -20.74 -9.78
N ALA A 429 7.73 -21.31 -9.19
CA ALA A 429 8.33 -22.57 -9.64
C ALA A 429 7.38 -23.77 -9.48
N GLY A 430 6.62 -23.85 -8.38
CA GLY A 430 5.62 -24.90 -8.19
C GLY A 430 4.39 -24.71 -9.08
N ALA A 431 3.99 -23.46 -9.36
CA ALA A 431 2.97 -23.17 -10.37
C ALA A 431 3.42 -23.57 -11.80
N GLU A 432 4.70 -23.37 -12.14
CA GLU A 432 5.33 -23.87 -13.38
C GLU A 432 5.34 -25.41 -13.46
N ALA A 433 5.61 -26.08 -12.34
CA ALA A 433 5.53 -27.55 -12.28
C ALA A 433 4.09 -28.04 -12.47
N ALA A 434 3.11 -27.39 -11.84
CA ALA A 434 1.69 -27.69 -12.05
C ALA A 434 1.25 -27.45 -13.49
N ARG A 435 1.83 -26.44 -14.17
CA ARG A 435 1.64 -26.22 -15.61
C ARG A 435 2.13 -27.40 -16.42
N ALA A 436 3.35 -27.89 -16.17
CA ALA A 436 3.88 -29.05 -16.88
C ALA A 436 3.00 -30.29 -16.70
N ASP A 437 2.48 -30.51 -15.49
CA ASP A 437 1.51 -31.58 -15.20
C ASP A 437 0.22 -31.41 -16.00
N ALA A 438 -0.37 -30.21 -16.01
CA ALA A 438 -1.59 -29.92 -16.75
C ALA A 438 -1.40 -30.14 -18.26
N GLU A 439 -0.28 -29.69 -18.84
CA GLU A 439 0.04 -29.89 -20.26
C GLU A 439 0.24 -31.37 -20.61
N ARG A 440 0.94 -32.12 -19.76
CA ARG A 440 1.15 -33.56 -19.94
C ARG A 440 -0.18 -34.30 -20.02
N LEU A 441 -1.09 -34.00 -19.10
CA LEU A 441 -2.41 -34.63 -19.00
C LEU A 441 -3.35 -34.19 -20.13
N ALA A 442 -3.35 -32.90 -20.48
CA ALA A 442 -4.11 -32.38 -21.62
C ALA A 442 -3.61 -32.96 -22.95
N GLY A 443 -2.32 -33.25 -23.07
CA GLY A 443 -1.72 -33.93 -24.23
C GLY A 443 -2.31 -35.33 -24.48
N LYS A 444 -2.85 -35.99 -23.44
CA LYS A 444 -3.55 -37.27 -23.57
C LYS A 444 -5.00 -37.11 -24.04
N ARG A 445 -5.57 -35.90 -23.99
CA ARG A 445 -6.94 -35.56 -24.42
C ARG A 445 -7.01 -34.88 -25.79
N ARG A 446 -5.96 -34.99 -26.62
CA ARG A 446 -5.87 -34.27 -27.92
C ARG A 446 -7.10 -34.41 -28.80
N GLN A 447 -7.75 -35.57 -28.82
CA GLN A 447 -8.95 -35.83 -29.63
C GLN A 447 -10.22 -35.13 -29.11
N ARG A 448 -10.25 -34.68 -27.84
CA ARG A 448 -11.41 -34.08 -27.19
C ARG A 448 -11.21 -32.61 -26.80
N GLN A 449 -10.15 -31.97 -27.33
CA GLN A 449 -9.79 -30.59 -26.95
C GLN A 449 -10.94 -29.59 -27.15
N CYS A 450 -11.80 -29.78 -28.14
CA CYS A 450 -12.88 -28.83 -28.43
C CYS A 450 -14.14 -28.99 -27.57
N GLN A 451 -14.32 -30.12 -26.87
CA GLN A 451 -15.60 -30.43 -26.22
C GLN A 451 -15.49 -30.61 -24.70
N ASN A 452 -14.35 -31.10 -24.19
CA ASN A 452 -14.09 -31.29 -22.75
C ASN A 452 -12.58 -31.23 -22.43
N GLY A 453 -11.82 -30.41 -23.15
CA GLY A 453 -10.37 -30.51 -23.25
C GLY A 453 -9.56 -29.89 -22.12
N THR A 454 -10.19 -29.04 -21.32
CA THR A 454 -9.53 -28.21 -20.30
C THR A 454 -9.02 -29.11 -19.16
N VAL A 455 -7.78 -28.86 -18.73
CA VAL A 455 -7.16 -29.54 -17.58
C VAL A 455 -6.63 -28.48 -16.62
N ALA A 456 -6.93 -28.64 -15.33
CA ALA A 456 -6.36 -27.83 -14.28
C ALA A 456 -5.68 -28.72 -13.24
N VAL A 457 -4.52 -28.30 -12.76
CA VAL A 457 -3.77 -28.97 -11.69
C VAL A 457 -3.50 -27.93 -10.61
N ALA A 458 -3.81 -28.25 -9.36
CA ALA A 458 -3.49 -27.41 -8.22
C ALA A 458 -2.85 -28.21 -7.11
N LYS A 459 -1.84 -27.65 -6.45
CA LYS A 459 -1.42 -28.06 -5.12
C LYS A 459 -2.31 -27.37 -4.11
N VAL A 460 -2.84 -28.16 -3.18
CA VAL A 460 -3.67 -27.69 -2.08
C VAL A 460 -3.01 -28.07 -0.75
N ALA A 461 -3.26 -27.26 0.28
CA ALA A 461 -2.80 -27.50 1.64
C ALA A 461 -3.95 -27.47 2.64
N GLN A 462 -3.81 -28.20 3.74
CA GLN A 462 -4.75 -28.17 4.83
C GLN A 462 -4.62 -26.85 5.62
N LYS A 463 -5.74 -26.28 6.02
CA LYS A 463 -5.80 -25.02 6.79
C LYS A 463 -5.25 -25.16 8.22
N ASN A 464 -5.37 -26.36 8.81
CA ASN A 464 -5.02 -26.65 10.19
C ASN A 464 -4.05 -27.83 10.31
N GLY A 465 -3.25 -28.08 9.28
CA GLY A 465 -2.35 -29.24 9.21
C GLY A 465 -1.18 -29.00 8.27
N ASP A 466 -0.26 -29.96 8.24
CA ASP A 466 0.90 -30.02 7.34
C ASP A 466 0.60 -30.78 6.04
N GLY A 467 -0.60 -31.34 5.90
CA GLY A 467 -1.03 -32.07 4.72
C GLY A 467 -1.04 -31.19 3.47
N THR A 468 -0.28 -31.60 2.46
CA THR A 468 -0.39 -31.08 1.08
C THR A 468 -0.74 -32.22 0.14
N LYS A 469 -1.50 -31.91 -0.91
CA LYS A 469 -1.74 -32.85 -2.02
C LYS A 469 -1.92 -32.10 -3.32
N LYS A 470 -1.82 -32.81 -4.44
CA LYS A 470 -2.17 -32.28 -5.75
C LYS A 470 -3.56 -32.78 -6.14
N ILE A 471 -4.35 -31.89 -6.71
CA ILE A 471 -5.65 -32.17 -7.29
C ILE A 471 -5.60 -31.86 -8.78
N VAL A 472 -6.31 -32.67 -9.57
CA VAL A 472 -6.49 -32.49 -11.00
C VAL A 472 -7.96 -32.47 -11.34
N ALA A 473 -8.36 -31.60 -12.25
CA ALA A 473 -9.73 -31.54 -12.76
C ALA A 473 -9.74 -31.45 -14.28
N THR A 474 -10.82 -31.93 -14.87
CA THR A 474 -11.20 -31.59 -16.25
C THR A 474 -12.63 -31.05 -16.28
N GLU A 475 -13.17 -30.84 -17.48
CA GLU A 475 -14.57 -30.46 -17.63
C GLU A 475 -15.54 -31.63 -17.41
N ALA A 476 -15.01 -32.86 -17.36
CA ALA A 476 -15.78 -34.05 -17.09
C ALA A 476 -16.07 -34.19 -15.57
N PRO A 477 -17.33 -34.51 -15.21
CA PRO A 477 -17.74 -34.66 -13.81
C PRO A 477 -17.08 -35.84 -13.10
N THR A 478 -16.56 -36.82 -13.85
CA THR A 478 -15.83 -37.98 -13.35
C THR A 478 -14.48 -38.08 -14.06
N ARG A 479 -13.57 -38.89 -13.51
CA ARG A 479 -12.30 -39.19 -14.17
C ARG A 479 -12.58 -39.70 -15.59
N PRO A 480 -11.98 -39.09 -16.63
CA PRO A 480 -12.21 -39.53 -18.00
C PRO A 480 -11.74 -40.96 -18.24
N ASP A 481 -12.49 -41.73 -19.04
CA ASP A 481 -12.13 -43.13 -19.35
C ASP A 481 -10.74 -43.24 -19.98
N GLU A 482 -10.36 -42.27 -20.83
CA GLU A 482 -9.01 -42.21 -21.43
C GLU A 482 -7.88 -41.98 -20.41
N TRP A 483 -8.21 -41.64 -19.17
CA TRP A 483 -7.27 -41.50 -18.06
C TRP A 483 -7.25 -42.72 -17.15
N THR A 484 -8.01 -43.78 -17.42
CA THR A 484 -8.04 -44.99 -16.56
C THR A 484 -6.63 -45.55 -16.35
N ASP A 485 -5.84 -45.64 -17.42
CA ASP A 485 -4.46 -46.14 -17.40
C ASP A 485 -3.39 -45.03 -17.33
N VAL A 486 -3.82 -43.77 -17.19
CA VAL A 486 -2.88 -42.64 -17.07
C VAL A 486 -2.43 -42.51 -15.62
N ASP A 487 -1.13 -42.58 -15.41
CA ASP A 487 -0.54 -42.25 -14.11
C ASP A 487 -0.73 -40.75 -13.80
N LEU A 488 -1.54 -40.51 -12.76
CA LEU A 488 -1.80 -39.19 -12.21
C LEU A 488 -0.70 -38.75 -11.22
N GLY A 489 0.34 -39.53 -10.98
CA GLY A 489 1.46 -39.14 -10.11
C GLY A 489 1.01 -38.83 -8.68
N GLY A 490 0.02 -39.58 -8.18
CA GLY A 490 -0.59 -39.35 -6.87
C GLY A 490 -1.57 -38.16 -6.79
N MET A 491 -1.94 -37.55 -7.91
CA MET A 491 -2.98 -36.50 -7.93
C MET A 491 -4.37 -37.10 -7.69
N GLU A 492 -5.19 -36.42 -6.88
CA GLU A 492 -6.60 -36.74 -6.70
C GLU A 492 -7.46 -36.07 -7.78
N TYR A 493 -8.42 -36.79 -8.35
CA TYR A 493 -9.32 -36.23 -9.36
C TYR A 493 -10.49 -35.49 -8.69
N ALA A 494 -10.74 -34.25 -9.08
CA ALA A 494 -11.86 -33.44 -8.60
C ALA A 494 -13.13 -33.72 -9.42
N GLU A 495 -14.00 -34.58 -8.89
CA GLU A 495 -15.26 -35.02 -9.52
C GLU A 495 -16.38 -33.97 -9.42
N TYR A 496 -16.30 -32.93 -10.26
CA TYR A 496 -17.29 -31.85 -10.31
C TYR A 496 -17.58 -31.40 -11.74
N THR A 497 -18.79 -30.88 -11.96
CA THR A 497 -19.23 -30.39 -13.27
C THR A 497 -18.86 -28.92 -13.43
N GLY A 498 -18.27 -28.56 -14.57
CA GLY A 498 -17.93 -27.18 -14.92
C GLY A 498 -16.62 -27.12 -15.69
N HIS A 499 -16.06 -25.91 -15.88
CA HIS A 499 -14.69 -25.79 -16.34
C HIS A 499 -13.71 -26.37 -15.30
N ALA A 500 -12.54 -26.85 -15.73
CA ALA A 500 -11.59 -27.53 -14.84
C ALA A 500 -11.22 -26.69 -13.59
N GLU A 501 -11.07 -25.38 -13.73
CA GLU A 501 -10.82 -24.45 -12.62
C GLU A 501 -12.02 -24.39 -11.66
N ALA A 502 -13.24 -24.34 -12.20
CA ALA A 502 -14.47 -24.32 -11.42
C ALA A 502 -14.65 -25.63 -10.64
N SER A 503 -14.25 -26.76 -11.22
CA SER A 503 -14.27 -28.06 -10.56
C SER A 503 -13.29 -28.12 -9.38
N ILE A 504 -12.10 -27.51 -9.50
CA ILE A 504 -11.17 -27.34 -8.36
C ILE A 504 -11.81 -26.47 -7.26
N ILE A 505 -12.44 -25.35 -7.62
CA ILE A 505 -13.11 -24.47 -6.65
C ILE A 505 -14.29 -25.19 -5.96
N GLN A 506 -15.09 -25.97 -6.70
CA GLN A 506 -16.16 -26.77 -6.12
C GLN A 506 -15.62 -27.86 -5.20
N TRP A 507 -14.51 -28.51 -5.58
CA TRP A 507 -13.83 -29.47 -4.71
C TRP A 507 -13.42 -28.83 -3.39
N LEU A 508 -12.84 -27.63 -3.40
CA LEU A 508 -12.47 -26.89 -2.19
C LEU A 508 -13.66 -26.47 -1.32
N LYS A 509 -14.81 -26.18 -1.93
CA LYS A 509 -16.05 -25.87 -1.18
C LYS A 509 -16.53 -27.08 -0.36
N HIS A 510 -16.41 -28.28 -0.91
CA HIS A 510 -16.76 -29.52 -0.21
C HIS A 510 -15.64 -30.04 0.70
N ASN A 511 -14.40 -29.64 0.42
CA ASN A 511 -13.21 -29.94 1.20
C ASN A 511 -12.73 -28.66 1.93
N ALA A 512 -13.62 -28.08 2.73
CA ALA A 512 -13.45 -26.74 3.30
C ALA A 512 -12.21 -26.58 4.21
N ASN A 513 -11.59 -27.68 4.65
CA ASN A 513 -10.32 -27.70 5.36
C ASN A 513 -9.09 -27.54 4.46
N TRP A 514 -9.24 -27.42 3.14
CA TRP A 514 -8.16 -27.21 2.18
C TRP A 514 -8.23 -25.83 1.53
N TYR A 515 -7.10 -25.35 1.01
CA TYR A 515 -7.02 -24.14 0.19
C TYR A 515 -5.93 -24.30 -0.89
N ILE A 516 -6.00 -23.49 -1.96
CA ILE A 516 -5.04 -23.52 -3.06
C ILE A 516 -3.72 -22.89 -2.60
N VAL A 517 -2.63 -23.57 -2.89
CA VAL A 517 -1.25 -23.09 -2.69
C VAL A 517 -0.70 -22.55 -4.00
N GLU A 518 -0.78 -23.36 -5.05
CA GLU A 518 -0.26 -23.05 -6.38
C GLU A 518 -0.91 -23.97 -7.41
N GLY A 519 -0.84 -23.62 -8.68
CA GLY A 519 -1.41 -24.45 -9.74
C GLY A 519 -1.32 -23.81 -11.12
N ALA A 520 -1.91 -24.50 -12.08
CA ALA A 520 -2.06 -24.03 -13.43
C ALA A 520 -3.31 -24.61 -14.08
N ALA A 521 -3.88 -23.86 -15.01
CA ALA A 521 -5.00 -24.31 -15.80
C ALA A 521 -4.78 -24.02 -17.29
N GLN A 522 -5.06 -25.02 -18.12
CA GLN A 522 -5.04 -24.92 -19.56
C GLN A 522 -6.45 -24.69 -20.07
N ARG A 523 -6.73 -23.50 -20.60
CA ARG A 523 -7.99 -23.20 -21.27
C ARG A 523 -7.85 -23.29 -22.78
N ASN A 524 -8.80 -23.95 -23.44
CA ASN A 524 -8.94 -23.87 -24.89
C ASN A 524 -9.71 -22.60 -25.25
N VAL A 525 -9.07 -21.68 -25.98
CA VAL A 525 -9.78 -20.58 -26.63
C VAL A 525 -10.25 -21.12 -27.98
N CYS A 526 -11.52 -21.53 -28.04
CA CYS A 526 -12.16 -21.90 -29.31
C CYS A 526 -12.20 -20.68 -30.24
N GLN A 527 -12.08 -20.88 -31.56
CA GLN A 527 -12.19 -19.76 -32.49
C GLN A 527 -13.64 -19.24 -32.54
N PRO A 528 -13.87 -17.97 -32.92
CA PRO A 528 -15.21 -17.47 -33.18
C PRO A 528 -15.95 -18.39 -34.17
N GLY A 529 -17.07 -18.97 -33.75
CA GLY A 529 -17.90 -19.88 -34.55
C GLY A 529 -17.82 -21.37 -34.19
N GLU A 530 -16.90 -21.80 -33.31
CA GLU A 530 -16.73 -23.22 -32.96
C GLU A 530 -17.54 -23.67 -31.73
N ALA A 531 -18.03 -22.75 -30.89
CA ALA A 531 -19.00 -23.05 -29.83
C ALA A 531 -19.76 -21.78 -29.38
N PRO A 532 -21.11 -21.79 -29.32
CA PRO A 532 -21.90 -20.62 -28.92
C PRO A 532 -21.82 -20.25 -27.42
N ASN A 533 -21.18 -21.08 -26.57
CA ASN A 533 -21.22 -20.95 -25.11
C ASN A 533 -19.83 -20.85 -24.42
N CYS A 534 -18.76 -20.48 -25.13
CA CYS A 534 -17.44 -20.29 -24.51
C CYS A 534 -17.37 -18.96 -23.73
N ASP A 535 -18.04 -18.92 -22.59
CA ASP A 535 -18.26 -17.70 -21.80
C ASP A 535 -17.03 -17.32 -20.94
N VAL A 536 -16.86 -16.04 -20.63
CA VAL A 536 -15.63 -15.46 -20.05
C VAL A 536 -15.56 -15.61 -18.51
N SER A 537 -16.57 -16.23 -17.88
CA SER A 537 -16.87 -16.08 -16.44
C SER A 537 -16.04 -16.91 -15.44
N CYS A 538 -15.31 -17.95 -15.85
CA CYS A 538 -14.65 -18.83 -14.87
C CYS A 538 -13.31 -18.32 -14.33
N MET A 539 -12.58 -17.49 -15.08
CA MET A 539 -11.37 -16.84 -14.56
C MET A 539 -11.69 -15.87 -13.42
N GLU A 540 -12.86 -15.24 -13.47
CA GLU A 540 -13.35 -14.37 -12.41
C GLU A 540 -13.45 -15.15 -11.07
N GLN A 541 -13.71 -16.46 -11.10
CA GLN A 541 -13.77 -17.26 -9.87
C GLN A 541 -12.40 -17.48 -9.22
N LEU A 542 -11.34 -17.71 -10.02
CA LEU A 542 -9.96 -17.80 -9.51
C LEU A 542 -9.42 -16.43 -9.09
N GLU A 543 -9.73 -15.39 -9.85
CA GLU A 543 -9.37 -13.99 -9.53
C GLU A 543 -10.04 -13.50 -8.23
N ASN A 544 -11.14 -14.14 -7.82
CA ASN A 544 -11.82 -13.89 -6.56
C ASN A 544 -11.33 -14.78 -5.39
N VAL A 545 -10.38 -15.70 -5.60
CA VAL A 545 -9.77 -16.46 -4.51
C VAL A 545 -8.82 -15.54 -3.74
N GLU A 546 -9.12 -15.33 -2.46
CA GLU A 546 -8.33 -14.45 -1.58
C GLU A 546 -6.86 -14.89 -1.52
N GLY A 547 -5.94 -13.96 -1.83
CA GLY A 547 -4.49 -14.17 -1.74
C GLY A 547 -3.85 -14.88 -2.93
N LEU A 548 -4.59 -15.17 -4.01
CA LEU A 548 -4.08 -15.88 -5.18
C LEU A 548 -3.55 -14.89 -6.24
N THR A 549 -2.25 -14.94 -6.52
CA THR A 549 -1.60 -14.25 -7.64
C THR A 549 -1.83 -15.03 -8.93
N ILE A 550 -2.27 -14.36 -9.98
CA ILE A 550 -2.47 -14.95 -11.31
C ILE A 550 -1.31 -14.54 -12.23
N GLY A 551 -0.57 -15.53 -12.73
CA GLY A 551 0.53 -15.33 -13.66
C GLY A 551 0.09 -14.85 -15.04
N PRO A 552 1.01 -14.29 -15.84
CA PRO A 552 0.73 -13.92 -17.22
C PRO A 552 0.29 -15.15 -18.00
N ALA A 553 -0.51 -14.91 -19.03
CA ALA A 553 -0.97 -15.97 -19.88
C ALA A 553 -0.01 -16.26 -21.02
N GLU A 554 0.27 -17.53 -21.24
CA GLU A 554 1.10 -17.97 -22.37
C GLU A 554 0.24 -18.59 -23.46
N PHE A 555 0.52 -18.20 -24.71
CA PHE A 555 -0.13 -18.72 -25.90
C PHE A 555 0.85 -19.62 -26.66
N ARG A 556 0.42 -20.85 -26.97
CA ARG A 556 1.18 -21.72 -27.88
C ARG A 556 0.97 -21.26 -29.33
N SER A 557 2.04 -20.80 -29.98
CA SER A 557 2.06 -20.56 -31.42
C SER A 557 2.10 -21.89 -32.19
N GLY A 558 1.49 -21.94 -33.37
CA GLY A 558 1.58 -23.11 -34.27
C GLY A 558 0.55 -24.24 -34.07
N THR A 559 -0.45 -24.06 -33.20
CA THR A 559 -1.61 -24.98 -33.12
C THR A 559 -2.89 -24.26 -33.54
N ARG A 560 -3.84 -24.98 -34.15
CA ARG A 560 -5.15 -24.42 -34.58
C ARG A 560 -5.95 -23.83 -33.42
N TYR A 561 -5.71 -24.35 -32.22
CA TYR A 561 -6.32 -23.93 -30.95
C TYR A 561 -5.34 -23.07 -30.16
N LYS A 562 -5.65 -21.80 -29.91
CA LYS A 562 -4.84 -20.97 -29.01
C LYS A 562 -5.12 -21.38 -27.57
N SER A 563 -4.47 -22.44 -27.08
CA SER A 563 -4.56 -22.79 -25.66
C SER A 563 -3.88 -21.70 -24.83
N ARG A 564 -4.61 -21.13 -23.88
CA ARG A 564 -4.11 -20.14 -22.93
C ARG A 564 -3.85 -20.87 -21.62
N ILE A 565 -2.58 -21.01 -21.24
CA ILE A 565 -2.24 -21.54 -19.92
C ILE A 565 -1.97 -20.37 -18.99
N ARG A 566 -2.54 -20.43 -17.78
CA ARG A 566 -2.23 -19.50 -16.70
C ARG A 566 -1.76 -20.28 -15.49
N THR A 567 -0.70 -19.79 -14.88
CA THR A 567 -0.23 -20.22 -13.56
C THR A 567 -0.90 -19.37 -12.48
N PHE A 568 -1.05 -19.93 -11.29
CA PHE A 568 -1.56 -19.21 -10.11
C PHE A 568 -0.86 -19.69 -8.84
N TRP A 569 -0.64 -18.82 -7.85
CA TRP A 569 0.01 -19.16 -6.58
C TRP A 569 -0.33 -18.16 -5.47
N THR A 570 -0.27 -18.60 -4.21
CA THR A 570 -0.43 -17.74 -3.02
C THR A 570 0.93 -17.30 -2.52
N GLU A 571 1.18 -15.98 -2.41
CA GLU A 571 2.44 -15.40 -1.91
C GLU A 571 2.48 -15.17 -0.40
#